data_AF-A0A8G2DV17-F1
#
_entry.id   AF-A0A8G2DV17-F1
#
_cell.length_a   1.000
_cell.length_b   1.000
_cell.length_c   1.000
_cell.angle_alpha   90.00
_cell.angle_beta   90.00
_cell.angle_gamma   90.00
#
_symmetry.space_group_name_H-M   'P 1'
#
loop_
_entity.id
_entity.type
_entity.pdbx_description
1 polymer ?
#
loop_
_entity_poly.entity_id
_entity_poly.type
_entity_poly.pdbx_seq_one_letter_code
_entity_poly.pdbx_strand_id
1 'polypeptide(L)'
;MTTIVLSNGHLRTETADAAIDALIEILRDHPLNRLFEKYGDFVERDARNLRGEWLEGVENAVSFFGNFFDRSHIFSIVSNDPDHVDRLCTAIAANRQRADYLRQPPPYDSDKLVIERKRFSVTQGEVLLTYNGQRIEQYGDTIRLNGRGDYDGHDDHYWHGIAKRDLARRHVEAFDRSRTASERPASL
;
A
#
# COMPACT_ATOMS: atom_id res chain seq x y z
N MET A 1 -25.37 18.88 -6.70
CA MET A 1 -23.96 18.50 -6.53
C MET A 1 -23.69 18.50 -5.06
N THR A 2 -23.07 17.44 -4.57
CA THR A 2 -22.97 17.13 -3.15
C THR A 2 -21.57 16.58 -2.88
N THR A 3 -20.95 17.11 -1.82
CA THR A 3 -19.69 16.61 -1.30
C THR A 3 -19.83 16.39 0.19
N ILE A 4 -19.51 15.17 0.62
CA ILE A 4 -19.55 14.74 2.01
C ILE A 4 -18.11 14.55 2.45
N VAL A 5 -17.67 15.37 3.40
CA VAL A 5 -16.34 15.25 4.01
C VAL A 5 -16.50 14.55 5.34
N LEU A 6 -16.08 13.28 5.42
CA LEU A 6 -16.03 12.54 6.69
C LEU A 6 -14.73 12.86 7.43
N SER A 7 -13.64 12.97 6.67
CA SER A 7 -12.34 13.45 7.14
C SER A 7 -11.55 14.02 5.96
N ASN A 8 -10.83 15.12 6.18
CA ASN A 8 -9.88 15.67 5.21
C ASN A 8 -8.41 15.47 5.65
N GLY A 9 -8.18 14.67 6.70
CA GLY A 9 -6.85 14.51 7.29
C GLY A 9 -6.41 15.69 8.18
N HIS A 10 -7.32 16.61 8.55
CA HIS A 10 -7.05 17.76 9.43
C HIS A 10 -8.25 18.10 10.36
N LEU A 11 -8.10 19.11 11.24
CA LEU A 11 -9.18 19.67 12.06
C LEU A 11 -10.32 20.23 11.20
N ARG A 12 -11.55 20.20 11.77
CA ARG A 12 -12.82 20.59 11.14
C ARG A 12 -12.72 21.87 10.32
N THR A 13 -13.00 21.78 9.03
CA THR A 13 -13.27 22.92 8.15
C THR A 13 -14.77 23.19 8.10
N GLU A 14 -15.16 24.44 7.95
CA GLU A 14 -16.58 24.85 7.95
C GLU A 14 -17.30 24.53 6.62
N THR A 15 -16.54 24.40 5.53
CA THR A 15 -17.07 24.12 4.18
C THR A 15 -16.33 22.97 3.49
N ALA A 16 -16.97 22.36 2.49
CA ALA A 16 -16.39 21.30 1.66
C ALA A 16 -15.20 21.82 0.82
N ASP A 17 -15.32 23.02 0.23
CA ASP A 17 -14.24 23.66 -0.52
C ASP A 17 -12.96 23.82 0.33
N ALA A 18 -13.10 24.40 1.53
CA ALA A 18 -11.97 24.58 2.44
C ALA A 18 -11.37 23.23 2.88
N ALA A 19 -12.20 22.19 3.00
CA ALA A 19 -11.73 20.84 3.31
C ALA A 19 -10.87 20.25 2.18
N ILE A 20 -11.30 20.44 0.94
CA ILE A 20 -10.63 19.97 -0.26
C ILE A 20 -9.33 20.74 -0.47
N ASP A 21 -9.35 22.07 -0.34
CA ASP A 21 -8.15 22.91 -0.39
C ASP A 21 -7.11 22.43 0.63
N ALA A 22 -7.52 22.24 1.88
CA ALA A 22 -6.64 21.73 2.93
C ALA A 22 -6.06 20.35 2.60
N LEU A 23 -6.87 19.43 2.08
CA LEU A 23 -6.39 18.10 1.69
C LEU A 23 -5.38 18.18 0.53
N ILE A 24 -5.63 19.03 -0.48
CA ILE A 24 -4.72 19.23 -1.61
C ILE A 24 -3.37 19.80 -1.14
N GLU A 25 -3.38 20.75 -0.21
CA GLU A 25 -2.15 21.26 0.40
C GLU A 25 -1.38 20.15 1.13
N ILE A 26 -2.07 19.30 1.91
CA ILE A 26 -1.42 18.17 2.58
C ILE A 26 -0.85 17.17 1.55
N LEU A 27 -1.57 16.88 0.45
CA LEU A 27 -1.10 16.03 -0.65
C LEU A 27 0.13 16.62 -1.37
N ARG A 28 0.34 17.93 -1.33
CA ARG A 28 1.54 18.57 -1.89
C ARG A 28 2.77 18.29 -1.03
N ASP A 29 2.62 18.26 0.28
CA ASP A 29 3.75 18.17 1.20
C ASP A 29 4.04 16.73 1.65
N HIS A 30 3.01 15.91 1.80
CA HIS A 30 3.11 14.57 2.38
C HIS A 30 2.82 13.47 1.35
N PRO A 31 3.69 12.46 1.22
CA PRO A 31 3.42 11.33 0.33
C PRO A 31 2.27 10.48 0.88
N LEU A 32 1.39 10.03 -0.01
CA LEU A 32 0.38 9.03 0.30
C LEU A 32 1.05 7.75 0.84
N ASN A 33 0.36 7.06 1.75
CA ASN A 33 0.80 5.77 2.24
C ASN A 33 0.39 4.68 1.26
N ARG A 34 1.38 4.13 0.56
CA ARG A 34 1.16 3.13 -0.49
C ARG A 34 0.46 1.86 0.02
N LEU A 35 0.48 1.57 1.32
CA LEU A 35 -0.32 0.48 1.92
C LEU A 35 -1.83 0.63 1.67
N PHE A 36 -2.31 1.84 1.40
CA PHE A 36 -3.72 2.10 1.11
C PHE A 36 -4.13 1.81 -0.35
N GLU A 37 -3.19 1.48 -1.25
CA GLU A 37 -3.52 1.01 -2.60
C GLU A 37 -4.47 -0.21 -2.56
N LYS A 38 -4.33 -1.08 -1.55
CA LYS A 38 -5.17 -2.27 -1.36
C LYS A 38 -6.62 -1.97 -0.92
N TYR A 39 -6.93 -0.72 -0.57
CA TYR A 39 -8.26 -0.28 -0.10
C TYR A 39 -8.96 0.61 -1.14
N GLY A 40 -8.84 0.27 -2.43
CA GLY A 40 -9.49 1.02 -3.51
C GLY A 40 -8.60 2.06 -4.21
N ASP A 41 -7.28 1.89 -4.16
CA ASP A 41 -6.29 2.73 -4.88
C ASP A 41 -6.50 4.25 -4.73
N PHE A 42 -6.89 4.66 -3.53
CA PHE A 42 -7.22 6.03 -3.12
C PHE A 42 -8.45 6.68 -3.77
N VAL A 43 -8.92 6.15 -4.89
CA VAL A 43 -10.03 6.68 -5.69
C VAL A 43 -10.91 5.52 -6.13
N GLU A 44 -12.09 5.41 -5.52
CA GLU A 44 -13.08 4.39 -5.83
C GLU A 44 -14.30 5.03 -6.49
N ARG A 45 -14.61 4.60 -7.72
CA ARG A 45 -15.82 5.03 -8.43
C ARG A 45 -17.02 4.23 -7.93
N ASP A 46 -18.22 4.83 -8.05
CA ASP A 46 -19.48 4.22 -7.65
C ASP A 46 -19.53 3.89 -6.16
N ALA A 47 -19.14 4.87 -5.33
CA ALA A 47 -19.07 4.73 -3.88
C ALA A 47 -20.42 4.27 -3.30
N ARG A 48 -20.39 3.12 -2.62
CA ARG A 48 -21.53 2.55 -1.90
C ARG A 48 -21.33 2.70 -0.39
N ASN A 49 -22.42 2.74 0.35
CA ASN A 49 -22.35 2.63 1.81
C ASN A 49 -21.87 1.21 2.23
N LEU A 50 -21.63 1.00 3.53
CA LEU A 50 -21.19 -0.30 4.07
C LEU A 50 -22.19 -1.46 3.81
N ARG A 51 -23.41 -1.17 3.35
CA ARG A 51 -24.46 -2.13 2.98
C ARG A 51 -24.54 -2.37 1.47
N GLY A 52 -23.68 -1.74 0.67
CA GLY A 52 -23.68 -1.86 -0.78
C GLY A 52 -24.75 -1.01 -1.48
N GLU A 53 -25.40 -0.10 -0.76
CA GLU A 53 -26.44 0.79 -1.27
C GLU A 53 -25.82 2.13 -1.70
N TRP A 54 -26.49 2.80 -2.65
CA TRP A 54 -26.15 4.19 -2.99
C TRP A 54 -26.38 5.08 -1.77
N LEU A 55 -25.43 5.96 -1.50
CA LEU A 55 -25.65 7.05 -0.56
C LEU A 55 -26.63 8.03 -1.22
N GLU A 56 -27.79 8.25 -0.58
CA GLU A 56 -28.85 9.13 -1.10
C GLU A 56 -28.32 10.55 -1.33
N GLY A 57 -28.53 11.11 -2.53
CA GLY A 57 -28.08 12.47 -2.90
C GLY A 57 -26.62 12.57 -3.36
N VAL A 58 -25.92 11.44 -3.51
CA VAL A 58 -24.56 11.36 -4.09
C VAL A 58 -24.48 10.23 -5.13
N GLU A 59 -25.52 10.07 -5.98
CA GLU A 59 -25.47 9.08 -7.05
C GLU A 59 -24.26 9.34 -7.98
N ASN A 60 -23.63 8.26 -8.46
CA ASN A 60 -22.40 8.30 -9.26
C ASN A 60 -21.20 9.01 -8.58
N ALA A 61 -21.20 9.10 -7.24
CA ALA A 61 -20.10 9.72 -6.53
C ALA A 61 -18.82 8.89 -6.56
N VAL A 62 -17.72 9.61 -6.44
CA VAL A 62 -16.36 9.07 -6.26
C VAL A 62 -16.00 9.18 -4.79
N SER A 63 -15.51 8.07 -4.23
CA SER A 63 -14.92 8.00 -2.90
C SER A 63 -13.42 8.21 -2.98
N PHE A 64 -12.91 9.10 -2.13
CA PHE A 64 -11.51 9.38 -1.94
C PHE A 64 -11.13 8.95 -0.53
N PHE A 65 -10.30 7.91 -0.41
CA PHE A 65 -9.96 7.32 0.88
C PHE A 65 -8.48 6.98 0.96
N GLY A 66 -7.81 7.40 2.04
CA GLY A 66 -6.40 7.15 2.16
C GLY A 66 -5.80 7.66 3.46
N ASN A 67 -4.48 7.55 3.53
CA ASN A 67 -3.66 8.06 4.63
C ASN A 67 -2.30 8.50 4.07
N PHE A 68 -1.51 9.18 4.88
CA PHE A 68 -0.18 9.66 4.54
C PHE A 68 0.90 8.75 5.15
N PHE A 69 2.06 8.69 4.52
CA PHE A 69 3.12 7.76 4.92
C PHE A 69 3.84 8.25 6.19
N ASP A 70 4.07 9.55 6.29
CA ASP A 70 4.79 10.21 7.38
C ASP A 70 3.85 10.83 8.43
N ARG A 71 2.54 10.70 8.24
CA ARG A 71 1.51 11.21 9.15
C ARG A 71 0.36 10.23 9.30
N SER A 72 -0.07 9.99 10.54
CA SER A 72 -1.24 9.15 10.82
C SER A 72 -2.54 9.95 10.72
N HIS A 73 -2.93 10.37 9.52
CA HIS A 73 -4.14 11.16 9.25
C HIS A 73 -4.92 10.58 8.07
N ILE A 74 -6.03 9.89 8.37
CA ILE A 74 -6.92 9.34 7.36
C ILE A 74 -7.76 10.46 6.74
N PHE A 75 -7.92 10.46 5.42
CA PHE A 75 -8.94 11.23 4.72
C PHE A 75 -10.02 10.30 4.13
N SER A 76 -11.24 10.80 4.09
CA SER A 76 -12.42 10.13 3.55
C SER A 76 -13.41 11.19 3.05
N ILE A 77 -13.51 11.32 1.74
CA ILE A 77 -14.39 12.29 1.06
C ILE A 77 -15.19 11.54 0.01
N VAL A 78 -16.48 11.84 -0.09
CA VAL A 78 -17.34 11.34 -1.17
C VAL A 78 -17.90 12.54 -1.92
N SER A 79 -17.77 12.56 -3.24
CA SER A 79 -18.24 13.68 -4.06
C SER A 79 -18.84 13.25 -5.38
N ASN A 80 -19.96 13.86 -5.78
CA ASN A 80 -20.46 13.86 -7.16
C ASN A 80 -20.35 15.25 -7.81
N ASP A 81 -19.68 16.20 -7.15
CA ASP A 81 -19.32 17.49 -7.75
C ASP A 81 -18.13 17.29 -8.71
N PRO A 82 -18.28 17.57 -10.02
CA PRO A 82 -17.24 17.37 -11.01
C PRO A 82 -15.95 18.15 -10.73
N ASP A 83 -16.04 19.38 -10.20
CA ASP A 83 -14.86 20.20 -9.91
C ASP A 83 -14.04 19.59 -8.78
N HIS A 84 -14.72 19.23 -7.69
CA HIS A 84 -14.08 18.55 -6.55
C HIS A 84 -13.46 17.21 -6.95
N VAL A 85 -14.15 16.43 -7.78
CA VAL A 85 -13.65 15.14 -8.28
C VAL A 85 -12.38 15.34 -9.10
N ASP A 86 -12.38 16.29 -10.05
CA ASP A 86 -11.24 16.54 -10.92
C ASP A 86 -10.01 17.02 -10.13
N ARG A 87 -10.21 17.96 -9.21
CA ARG A 87 -9.14 18.50 -8.36
C ARG A 87 -8.51 17.43 -7.47
N LEU A 88 -9.32 16.60 -6.82
CA LEU A 88 -8.83 15.51 -5.98
C LEU A 88 -8.14 14.41 -6.80
N CYS A 89 -8.71 14.01 -7.94
CA CYS A 89 -8.06 13.04 -8.84
C CYS A 89 -6.69 13.54 -9.30
N THR A 90 -6.61 14.81 -9.70
CA THR A 90 -5.36 15.44 -10.16
C THR A 90 -4.33 15.50 -9.04
N ALA A 91 -4.71 15.93 -7.83
CA ALA A 91 -3.81 16.01 -6.68
C ALA A 91 -3.30 14.63 -6.25
N ILE A 92 -4.16 13.60 -6.21
CA ILE A 92 -3.77 12.22 -5.90
C ILE A 92 -2.85 11.67 -6.99
N ALA A 93 -3.18 11.85 -8.26
CA ALA A 93 -2.34 11.40 -9.37
C ALA A 93 -0.94 12.04 -9.31
N ALA A 94 -0.86 13.34 -9.05
CA ALA A 94 0.41 14.05 -8.87
C ALA A 94 1.21 13.50 -7.68
N ASN A 95 0.56 13.26 -6.53
CA ASN A 95 1.22 12.69 -5.36
C ASN A 95 1.83 11.30 -5.66
N ARG A 96 1.10 10.46 -6.41
CA ARG A 96 1.56 9.11 -6.80
C ARG A 96 2.78 9.09 -7.73
N GLN A 97 3.10 10.21 -8.36
CA GLN A 97 4.31 10.36 -9.18
C GLN A 97 5.53 10.83 -8.37
N ARG A 98 5.36 11.18 -7.09
CA ARG A 98 6.47 11.66 -6.26
C ARG A 98 7.47 10.54 -5.99
N ALA A 99 8.75 10.91 -5.91
CA ALA A 99 9.83 9.97 -5.65
C ALA A 99 9.71 9.29 -4.26
N ASP A 100 9.27 10.03 -3.24
CA ASP A 100 9.06 9.52 -1.89
C ASP A 100 7.85 8.57 -1.78
N TYR A 101 6.82 8.75 -2.62
CA TYR A 101 5.74 7.77 -2.80
C TYR A 101 6.25 6.51 -3.52
N LEU A 102 6.91 6.66 -4.67
CA LEU A 102 7.37 5.54 -5.49
C LEU A 102 8.45 4.69 -4.82
N ARG A 103 9.22 5.29 -3.90
CA ARG A 103 10.20 4.57 -3.08
C ARG A 103 9.55 3.65 -2.04
N GLN A 104 8.28 3.87 -1.67
CA GLN A 104 7.56 2.95 -0.79
C GLN A 104 7.27 1.63 -1.52
N PRO A 105 7.46 0.47 -0.85
CA PRO A 105 7.13 -0.81 -1.45
C PRO A 105 5.61 -0.91 -1.71
N PRO A 106 5.19 -1.59 -2.78
CA PRO A 106 3.78 -1.87 -3.01
C PRO A 106 3.19 -2.72 -1.88
N PRO A 107 1.85 -2.71 -1.68
CA PRO A 107 1.20 -3.58 -0.72
C PRO A 107 1.58 -5.04 -0.91
N TYR A 108 1.88 -5.70 0.21
CA TYR A 108 2.12 -7.12 0.24
C TYR A 108 0.82 -7.90 0.10
N ASP A 109 0.83 -8.90 -0.77
CA ASP A 109 -0.28 -9.81 -1.07
C ASP A 109 0.10 -11.22 -0.62
N SER A 110 -0.59 -11.74 0.39
CA SER A 110 -0.26 -13.05 0.99
C SER A 110 -0.39 -14.19 0.01
N ASP A 111 -1.32 -14.08 -0.94
CA ASP A 111 -1.69 -15.18 -1.85
C ASP A 111 -0.62 -15.38 -2.93
N LYS A 112 0.28 -14.42 -3.07
CA LYS A 112 1.43 -14.49 -3.98
C LYS A 112 2.64 -15.16 -3.35
N LEU A 113 2.66 -15.41 -2.04
CA LEU A 113 3.78 -16.08 -1.38
C LEU A 113 3.60 -17.59 -1.43
N VAL A 114 4.63 -18.28 -1.92
CA VAL A 114 4.79 -19.73 -1.81
C VAL A 114 5.91 -20.02 -0.83
N ILE A 115 5.64 -20.88 0.15
CA ILE A 115 6.57 -21.33 1.19
C ILE A 115 6.86 -22.81 0.95
N GLU A 116 8.03 -23.12 0.41
CA GLU A 116 8.47 -24.50 0.17
C GLU A 116 9.42 -24.95 1.27
N ARG A 117 8.99 -25.94 2.07
CA ARG A 117 9.78 -26.47 3.19
C ARG A 117 10.55 -27.70 2.76
N LYS A 118 11.87 -27.70 2.97
CA LYS A 118 12.78 -28.80 2.71
C LYS A 118 13.36 -29.30 4.01
N ARG A 119 13.28 -30.61 4.24
CA ARG A 119 13.81 -31.25 5.43
C ARG A 119 14.99 -32.14 5.06
N PHE A 120 16.12 -31.93 5.72
CA PHE A 120 17.32 -32.74 5.53
C PHE A 120 17.65 -33.60 6.74
N SER A 121 17.25 -33.18 7.95
CA SER A 121 17.46 -33.95 9.19
C SER A 121 16.36 -33.72 10.22
N VAL A 122 16.58 -34.15 11.47
CA VAL A 122 15.70 -33.89 12.62
C VAL A 122 15.93 -32.53 13.29
N THR A 123 17.00 -31.84 12.91
CA THR A 123 17.40 -30.54 13.48
C THR A 123 17.67 -29.47 12.41
N GLN A 124 17.66 -29.84 11.13
CA GLN A 124 18.01 -28.95 10.01
C GLN A 124 17.01 -29.06 8.86
N GLY A 125 16.38 -27.93 8.55
CA GLY A 125 15.55 -27.74 7.38
C GLY A 125 15.92 -26.44 6.68
N GLU A 126 15.35 -26.24 5.51
CA GLU A 126 15.41 -24.98 4.79
C GLU A 126 14.02 -24.63 4.28
N VAL A 127 13.79 -23.35 4.07
CA VAL A 127 12.56 -22.81 3.50
C VAL A 127 12.92 -21.95 2.31
N LEU A 128 12.41 -22.33 1.14
CA LEU A 128 12.48 -21.53 -0.07
C LEU A 128 11.23 -20.65 -0.13
N LEU A 129 11.43 -19.33 -0.20
CA LEU A 129 10.37 -18.36 -0.41
C LEU A 129 10.36 -17.90 -1.87
N THR A 130 9.19 -18.01 -2.50
CA THR A 130 8.93 -17.52 -3.84
C THR A 130 7.73 -16.57 -3.78
N TYR A 131 7.82 -15.39 -4.40
CA TYR A 131 6.74 -14.42 -4.45
C TYR A 131 6.37 -14.10 -5.89
N ASN A 132 5.10 -14.31 -6.25
CA ASN A 132 4.60 -14.14 -7.61
C ASN A 132 5.46 -14.88 -8.66
N GLY A 133 5.85 -16.13 -8.35
CA GLY A 133 6.71 -16.96 -9.20
C GLY A 133 8.19 -16.59 -9.20
N GLN A 134 8.61 -15.52 -8.52
CA GLN A 134 10.01 -15.10 -8.43
C GLN A 134 10.63 -15.52 -7.10
N ARG A 135 11.82 -16.12 -7.16
CA ARG A 135 12.57 -16.50 -5.94
C ARG A 135 12.89 -15.26 -5.12
N ILE A 136 12.43 -15.23 -3.86
CA ILE A 136 13.00 -14.36 -2.85
C ILE A 136 14.35 -14.98 -2.47
N GLU A 137 14.38 -15.95 -1.56
CA GLU A 137 15.60 -16.63 -1.17
C GLU A 137 15.28 -17.95 -0.46
N GLN A 138 16.33 -18.72 -0.16
CA GLN A 138 16.28 -19.91 0.68
C GLN A 138 16.97 -19.65 2.01
N TYR A 139 16.27 -19.96 3.09
CA TYR A 139 16.70 -19.70 4.46
C TYR A 139 16.81 -21.02 5.21
N GLY A 140 17.71 -21.09 6.18
CA GLY A 140 17.67 -22.18 7.17
C GLY A 140 16.40 -22.09 8.02
N ASP A 141 15.79 -23.23 8.32
CA ASP A 141 14.66 -23.36 9.23
C ASP A 141 15.07 -24.20 10.44
N THR A 142 14.72 -23.71 11.63
CA THR A 142 15.01 -24.40 12.88
C THR A 142 13.92 -25.43 13.12
N ILE A 143 13.99 -26.54 12.40
CA ILE A 143 13.04 -27.64 12.58
C ILE A 143 13.38 -28.46 13.83
N ARG A 144 12.34 -28.89 14.54
CA ARG A 144 12.45 -29.77 15.71
C ARG A 144 11.41 -30.87 15.61
N LEU A 145 11.83 -32.11 15.83
CA LEU A 145 10.89 -33.22 16.02
C LEU A 145 10.27 -33.10 17.41
N ASN A 146 8.96 -32.95 17.50
CA ASN A 146 8.25 -32.87 18.76
C ASN A 146 7.88 -34.27 19.30
N GLY A 147 7.41 -34.33 20.54
CA GLY A 147 7.05 -35.60 21.20
C GLY A 147 5.87 -36.35 20.59
N ARG A 148 5.20 -35.78 19.56
CA ARG A 148 4.12 -36.41 18.79
C ARG A 148 4.59 -36.99 17.46
N GLY A 149 5.87 -36.78 17.11
CA GLY A 149 6.44 -37.19 15.83
C GLY A 149 6.26 -36.16 14.71
N ASP A 150 5.74 -34.98 15.00
CA ASP A 150 5.61 -33.89 14.04
C ASP A 150 6.85 -33.00 14.04
N TYR A 151 7.12 -32.34 12.91
CA TYR A 151 8.24 -31.42 12.76
C TYR A 151 7.76 -29.98 12.88
N ASP A 152 8.26 -29.28 13.89
CA ASP A 152 7.94 -27.88 14.15
C ASP A 152 9.11 -27.00 13.71
N GLY A 153 8.89 -26.19 12.67
CA GLY A 153 9.78 -25.09 12.27
C GLY A 153 9.16 -23.74 12.59
N HIS A 154 9.69 -22.66 12.01
CA HIS A 154 8.99 -21.38 12.06
C HIS A 154 7.63 -21.47 11.35
N ASP A 155 6.60 -20.88 11.96
CA ASP A 155 5.26 -20.81 11.37
C ASP A 155 5.23 -19.92 10.11
N ASP A 156 4.12 -19.98 9.37
CA ASP A 156 3.98 -19.21 8.13
C ASP A 156 3.95 -17.69 8.39
N HIS A 157 3.47 -17.25 9.56
CA HIS A 157 3.45 -15.83 9.93
C HIS A 157 4.88 -15.27 10.01
N TYR A 158 5.82 -16.01 10.59
CA TYR A 158 7.24 -15.68 10.59
C TYR A 158 7.77 -15.50 9.15
N TRP A 159 7.48 -16.45 8.26
CA TRP A 159 7.95 -16.41 6.87
C TRP A 159 7.31 -15.29 6.05
N HIS A 160 6.04 -14.96 6.29
CA HIS A 160 5.43 -13.74 5.74
C HIS A 160 6.18 -12.48 6.20
N GLY A 161 6.64 -12.43 7.45
CA GLY A 161 7.47 -11.33 7.97
C GLY A 161 8.80 -11.20 7.24
N ILE A 162 9.50 -12.33 7.03
CA ILE A 162 10.75 -12.38 6.26
C ILE A 162 10.52 -11.93 4.81
N ALA A 163 9.49 -12.45 4.15
CA ALA A 163 9.16 -12.08 2.78
C ALA A 163 8.88 -10.58 2.63
N LYS A 164 8.05 -10.00 3.51
CA LYS A 164 7.74 -8.56 3.51
C LYS A 164 9.00 -7.70 3.61
N ARG A 165 9.89 -8.03 4.56
CA ARG A 165 11.14 -7.29 4.78
C ARG A 165 12.05 -7.35 3.56
N ASP A 166 12.25 -8.53 3.00
CA ASP A 166 13.19 -8.73 1.89
C ASP A 166 12.64 -8.15 0.58
N LEU A 167 11.33 -8.23 0.32
CA LEU A 167 10.68 -7.54 -0.79
C LEU A 167 10.79 -6.01 -0.67
N ALA A 168 10.55 -5.46 0.52
CA ALA A 168 10.67 -4.02 0.77
C ALA A 168 12.11 -3.53 0.53
N ARG A 169 13.10 -4.26 1.04
CA ARG A 169 14.52 -3.95 0.81
C ARG A 169 14.87 -3.97 -0.68
N ARG A 170 14.48 -5.01 -1.41
CA ARG A 170 14.72 -5.12 -2.86
C ARG A 170 14.08 -4.00 -3.66
N HIS A 171 12.86 -3.59 -3.28
CA HIS A 171 12.15 -2.49 -3.93
C HIS A 171 12.93 -1.17 -3.79
N VAL A 172 13.35 -0.83 -2.57
CA VAL A 172 14.14 0.38 -2.31
C VAL A 172 15.47 0.35 -3.05
N GLU A 173 16.19 -0.78 -3.01
CA GLU A 173 17.44 -0.96 -3.76
C GLU A 173 17.25 -0.79 -5.28
N ALA A 174 16.17 -1.33 -5.84
CA ALA A 174 15.87 -1.20 -7.25
C ALA A 174 15.52 0.25 -7.63
N PHE A 175 14.75 0.94 -6.80
CA PHE A 175 14.41 2.35 -6.98
C PHE A 175 15.65 3.26 -6.91
N ASP A 176 16.51 3.07 -5.90
CA ASP A 176 17.72 3.88 -5.73
C ASP A 176 18.71 3.64 -6.90
N ARG A 177 18.79 2.40 -7.41
CA ARG A 177 19.57 2.08 -8.63
C ARG A 177 19.01 2.73 -9.90
N SER A 178 17.70 2.76 -10.10
CA SER A 178 17.12 3.37 -11.30
C SER A 178 17.32 4.89 -11.33
N ARG A 179 17.26 5.54 -10.17
CA ARG A 179 17.59 6.97 -10.02
C ARG A 179 19.03 7.29 -10.38
N THR A 180 19.98 6.56 -9.81
CA THR A 180 21.42 6.78 -10.07
C THR A 180 21.80 6.51 -11.53
N ALA A 181 21.12 5.58 -12.21
CA ALA A 181 21.32 5.35 -13.64
C ALA A 181 20.77 6.49 -14.50
N SER A 182 19.63 7.08 -14.12
CA SER A 182 19.02 8.23 -14.81
C SER A 182 19.80 9.53 -14.68
N GLU A 183 20.65 9.66 -13.65
CA GLU A 183 21.43 10.87 -13.35
C GLU A 183 22.84 10.86 -13.98
N ARG A 184 23.26 9.76 -14.65
CA ARG A 184 24.52 9.75 -15.41
C ARG A 184 24.32 10.46 -16.75
N PRO A 185 25.06 11.53 -17.06
CA PRO A 185 25.04 12.09 -18.40
C PRO A 185 25.52 11.02 -19.38
N ALA A 186 24.83 10.91 -20.52
CA ALA A 186 25.28 10.06 -21.62
C ALA A 186 26.71 10.48 -21.98
N SER A 187 27.68 9.63 -21.67
CA SER A 187 29.05 9.81 -22.11
C SER A 187 29.04 9.90 -23.64
N LEU A 188 29.46 11.06 -24.15
CA LEU A 188 29.61 11.37 -25.58
C LEU A 188 30.49 10.35 -26.31
#